data_AF-A0A953IKR8-F1
#
_entry.id   AF-A0A953IKR8-F1
#
_cell.length_a   1.000
_cell.length_b   1.000
_cell.length_c   1.000
_cell.angle_alpha   90.00
_cell.angle_beta   90.00
_cell.angle_gamma   90.00
#
_symmetry.space_group_name_H-M   'P 1'
#
loop_
_entity.id
_entity.type
_entity.pdbx_description
1 polymer ?
#
loop_
_entity_poly.entity_id
_entity_poly.type
_entity_poly.pdbx_seq_one_letter_code
_entity_poly.pdbx_strand_id
1 'polypeptide(L)'
;MKRTIQTLLLAGLIAGGTLASAAEIPPHGRVTLPAVPSNLEVPDGHRPYLIAHAVGTQNQICLPRTSGVGLGWSFIGPQATLFNSQDEQIATHFLSLNPEEPNVARATWQSSRDTSAVWAVAIASSTDPDYVEAGAVPWLLLETVGTEESPTWGRKLSETTYIQRVHTEGGVAPAGDCPAVGARLFVPYRADYVFYRER
;
A
#
# COMPACT_ATOMS: atom_id res chain seq x y z
N MET A 1 -55.41 -62.76 29.92
CA MET A 1 -56.52 -62.62 28.94
C MET A 1 -55.93 -62.23 27.59
N LYS A 2 -56.17 -63.08 26.58
CA LYS A 2 -56.26 -62.87 25.11
C LYS A 2 -55.35 -61.78 24.49
N ARG A 3 -54.26 -62.20 23.82
CA ARG A 3 -54.10 -62.30 22.34
C ARG A 3 -54.26 -60.97 21.61
N THR A 4 -53.24 -60.53 20.85
CA THR A 4 -53.28 -60.47 19.36
C THR A 4 -51.86 -60.29 18.81
N ILE A 5 -51.47 -61.16 17.90
CA ILE A 5 -50.28 -61.11 17.05
C ILE A 5 -50.71 -60.39 15.77
N GLN A 6 -49.94 -59.42 15.29
CA GLN A 6 -50.11 -58.90 13.94
C GLN A 6 -48.74 -58.75 13.27
N THR A 7 -48.64 -59.38 12.11
CA THR A 7 -47.42 -59.68 11.38
C THR A 7 -47.17 -58.62 10.29
N LEU A 8 -45.88 -58.34 10.07
CA LEU A 8 -45.22 -57.98 8.81
C LEU A 8 -45.59 -56.66 8.10
N LEU A 9 -44.58 -55.82 7.86
CA LEU A 9 -44.21 -55.35 6.53
C LEU A 9 -42.76 -54.82 6.54
N LEU A 10 -41.96 -55.42 5.65
CA LEU A 10 -40.57 -55.06 5.35
C LEU A 10 -40.57 -53.98 4.26
N ALA A 11 -39.93 -52.84 4.50
CA ALA A 11 -39.57 -51.89 3.45
C ALA A 11 -38.26 -51.18 3.87
N GLY A 12 -37.17 -51.52 3.17
CA GLY A 12 -35.87 -50.89 3.39
C GLY A 12 -35.82 -49.47 2.84
N LEU A 13 -34.79 -48.71 3.19
CA LEU A 13 -34.21 -47.66 2.35
C LEU A 13 -32.83 -47.21 2.89
N ILE A 14 -31.79 -47.54 2.13
CA ILE A 14 -30.59 -46.75 1.77
C ILE A 14 -29.75 -46.15 2.91
N ALA A 15 -28.57 -46.75 3.11
CA ALA A 15 -27.42 -46.14 3.77
C ALA A 15 -26.90 -44.96 2.91
N GLY A 16 -27.23 -43.73 3.30
CA GLY A 16 -26.62 -42.52 2.73
C GLY A 16 -25.25 -42.29 3.35
N GLY A 17 -24.19 -42.69 2.65
CA GLY A 17 -22.82 -42.30 2.99
C GLY A 17 -22.63 -40.80 2.80
N THR A 18 -22.34 -40.08 3.88
CA THR A 18 -21.91 -38.68 3.82
C THR A 18 -20.50 -38.64 3.24
N LEU A 19 -20.37 -38.26 1.97
CA LEU A 19 -19.11 -37.79 1.43
C LEU A 19 -18.77 -36.48 2.15
N ALA A 20 -17.84 -36.54 3.08
CA ALA A 20 -17.20 -35.35 3.60
C ALA A 20 -16.42 -34.72 2.44
N SER A 21 -16.93 -33.62 1.89
CA SER A 21 -16.14 -32.76 1.00
C SER A 21 -14.92 -32.30 1.78
N ALA A 22 -13.74 -32.75 1.36
CA ALA A 22 -12.50 -32.12 1.78
C ALA A 22 -12.58 -30.66 1.32
N ALA A 23 -12.69 -29.73 2.26
CA ALA A 23 -12.49 -28.32 1.98
C ALA A 23 -11.03 -28.16 1.53
N GLU A 24 -10.83 -27.86 0.25
CA GLU A 24 -9.53 -27.49 -0.27
C GLU A 24 -9.09 -26.20 0.44
N ILE A 25 -8.03 -26.29 1.24
CA ILE A 25 -7.37 -25.11 1.82
C ILE A 25 -6.78 -24.34 0.63
N PRO A 26 -7.19 -23.09 0.37
CA PRO A 26 -6.60 -22.32 -0.71
C PRO A 26 -5.09 -22.21 -0.49
N PRO A 27 -4.26 -22.43 -1.52
CA PRO A 27 -2.82 -22.30 -1.40
C PRO A 27 -2.48 -20.90 -0.92
N HIS A 28 -1.56 -20.80 0.05
CA HIS A 28 -1.14 -19.57 0.71
C HIS A 28 -1.22 -18.32 -0.19
N GLY A 29 -2.13 -17.42 0.20
CA GLY A 29 -2.25 -16.00 -0.17
C GLY A 29 -1.72 -15.59 -1.53
N ARG A 30 -2.53 -15.72 -2.59
CA ARG A 30 -2.34 -14.89 -3.77
C ARG A 30 -2.50 -13.43 -3.35
N VAL A 31 -1.43 -12.65 -3.50
CA VAL A 31 -1.49 -11.20 -3.39
C VAL A 31 -2.39 -10.69 -4.52
N THR A 32 -3.62 -10.29 -4.19
CA THR A 32 -4.52 -9.66 -5.16
C THR A 32 -4.04 -8.25 -5.43
N LEU A 33 -3.55 -8.00 -6.64
CA LEU A 33 -3.10 -6.68 -7.05
C LEU A 33 -4.29 -5.82 -7.50
N PRO A 34 -4.31 -4.52 -7.15
CA PRO A 34 -5.27 -3.60 -7.73
C PRO A 34 -5.02 -3.41 -9.23
N ALA A 35 -6.09 -3.19 -9.98
CA ALA A 35 -5.96 -2.71 -11.34
C ALA A 35 -5.36 -1.30 -11.32
N VAL A 36 -4.44 -1.01 -12.24
CA VAL A 36 -3.78 0.29 -12.35
C VAL A 36 -3.91 0.83 -13.78
N PRO A 37 -3.87 2.17 -13.97
CA PRO A 37 -3.68 2.76 -15.29
C PRO A 37 -2.44 2.20 -15.98
N SER A 38 -2.45 2.10 -17.32
CA SER A 38 -1.37 1.49 -18.09
C SER A 38 0.00 2.15 -17.87
N ASN A 39 0.04 3.46 -17.61
CA ASN A 39 1.29 4.18 -17.32
C ASN A 39 1.85 3.90 -15.91
N LEU A 40 1.09 3.22 -15.05
CA LEU A 40 1.51 2.83 -13.70
C LEU A 40 1.83 1.32 -13.61
N GLU A 41 1.74 0.58 -14.70
CA GLU A 41 2.15 -0.83 -14.75
C GLU A 41 3.64 -0.98 -14.44
N VAL A 42 3.96 -1.92 -13.55
CA VAL A 42 5.37 -2.26 -13.26
C VAL A 42 5.95 -3.03 -14.45
N PRO A 43 7.18 -2.71 -14.90
CA PRO A 43 7.81 -3.45 -15.98
C PRO A 43 7.87 -4.96 -15.74
N ASP A 44 7.84 -5.72 -16.83
CA ASP A 44 8.02 -7.17 -16.81
C ASP A 44 9.30 -7.59 -16.07
N GLY A 45 9.32 -8.82 -15.57
CA GLY A 45 10.45 -9.36 -14.78
C GLY A 45 10.38 -9.07 -13.28
N HIS A 46 9.38 -8.30 -12.84
CA HIS A 46 9.14 -8.01 -11.43
C HIS A 46 7.93 -8.78 -10.88
N ARG A 47 7.89 -8.96 -9.56
CA ARG A 47 6.76 -9.54 -8.83
C ARG A 47 6.49 -8.78 -7.52
N PRO A 48 5.21 -8.64 -7.13
CA PRO A 48 4.90 -8.09 -5.81
C PRO A 48 5.35 -9.06 -4.72
N TYR A 49 5.84 -8.51 -3.61
CA TYR A 49 6.23 -9.31 -2.45
C TYR A 49 5.74 -8.74 -1.11
N LEU A 50 5.27 -7.50 -1.09
CA LEU A 50 4.73 -6.84 0.10
C LEU A 50 3.62 -5.87 -0.30
N ILE A 51 2.49 -5.93 0.40
CA ILE A 51 1.44 -4.92 0.37
C ILE A 51 1.30 -4.33 1.77
N ALA A 52 1.12 -3.02 1.84
CA ALA A 52 0.88 -2.30 3.07
C ALA A 52 -0.20 -1.22 2.90
N HIS A 53 -1.12 -1.13 3.84
CA HIS A 53 -2.01 0.03 3.95
C HIS A 53 -1.33 1.13 4.77
N ALA A 54 -1.38 2.37 4.30
CA ALA A 54 -0.73 3.51 4.93
C ALA A 54 -1.74 4.53 5.44
N VAL A 55 -1.44 5.09 6.61
CA VAL A 55 -2.17 6.22 7.19
C VAL A 55 -1.16 7.29 7.59
N GLY A 56 -1.40 8.53 7.17
CA GLY A 56 -0.46 9.60 7.46
C GLY A 56 -0.90 10.96 6.95
N THR A 57 0.07 11.82 6.67
CA THR A 57 -0.14 13.18 6.19
C THR A 57 0.78 13.52 5.01
N GLN A 58 0.28 14.36 4.13
CA GLN A 58 1.07 15.09 3.13
C GLN A 58 1.37 16.47 3.71
N ASN A 59 2.63 16.74 3.99
CA ASN A 59 3.04 17.92 4.75
C ASN A 59 3.34 19.07 3.80
N GLN A 60 2.83 20.24 4.13
CA GLN A 60 2.96 21.46 3.35
C GLN A 60 3.52 22.59 4.22
N ILE A 61 4.27 23.49 3.59
CA ILE A 61 4.71 24.75 4.18
C ILE A 61 4.26 25.92 3.29
N CYS A 62 3.80 26.98 3.94
CA CYS A 62 3.39 28.19 3.24
C CYS A 62 4.62 29.01 2.83
N LEU A 63 4.79 29.23 1.52
CA LEU A 63 5.90 29.99 0.94
C LEU A 63 5.39 31.03 -0.05
N PRO A 64 6.18 32.07 -0.38
CA PRO A 64 5.92 32.88 -1.56
C PRO A 64 5.77 31.99 -2.79
N ARG A 65 4.76 32.26 -3.63
CA ARG A 65 4.59 31.51 -4.87
C ARG A 65 5.81 31.70 -5.77
N THR A 66 6.22 30.65 -6.45
CA THR A 66 7.32 30.72 -7.44
C THR A 66 6.92 31.53 -8.68
N SER A 67 5.61 31.67 -8.92
CA SER A 67 5.04 32.55 -9.95
C SER A 67 3.80 33.27 -9.42
N GLY A 68 3.64 34.54 -9.84
CA GLY A 68 2.53 35.39 -9.41
C GLY A 68 2.76 36.08 -8.06
N VAL A 69 1.69 36.68 -7.53
CA VAL A 69 1.68 37.40 -6.25
C VAL A 69 1.02 36.52 -5.19
N GLY A 70 1.50 36.61 -3.95
CA GLY A 70 0.89 35.97 -2.79
C GLY A 70 1.62 34.73 -2.30
N LEU A 71 0.96 34.00 -1.39
CA LEU A 71 1.50 32.83 -0.71
C LEU A 71 0.81 31.57 -1.20
N GLY A 72 1.55 30.47 -1.28
CA GLY A 72 1.00 29.16 -1.67
C GLY A 72 1.55 28.04 -0.79
N TRP A 73 0.77 26.96 -0.70
CA TRP A 73 1.24 25.71 -0.10
C TRP A 73 2.31 25.06 -1.00
N SER A 74 3.46 24.75 -0.40
CA SER A 74 4.54 24.00 -1.02
C SER A 74 4.72 22.68 -0.28
N PHE A 75 4.82 21.58 -1.02
CA PHE A 75 5.01 20.25 -0.45
C PHE A 75 6.40 20.13 0.18
N ILE A 76 6.46 19.55 1.39
CA ILE A 76 7.72 19.30 2.13
C ILE A 76 7.95 17.83 2.44
N GLY A 77 7.02 16.95 2.07
CA GLY A 77 7.20 15.50 2.20
C GLY A 77 6.01 14.78 2.85
N PRO A 78 5.95 13.46 2.74
CA PRO A 78 4.98 12.64 3.44
C PRO A 78 5.44 12.36 4.88
N GLN A 79 4.49 11.95 5.73
CA GLN A 79 4.75 11.25 6.98
C GLN A 79 3.64 10.23 7.19
N ALA A 80 3.93 8.94 7.09
CA ALA A 80 2.93 7.90 7.22
C ALA A 80 3.46 6.63 7.90
N THR A 81 2.55 5.90 8.52
CA THR A 81 2.80 4.56 9.06
C THR A 81 2.14 3.54 8.15
N LEU A 82 2.87 2.46 7.85
CA LEU A 82 2.43 1.37 6.98
C LEU A 82 2.11 0.14 7.83
N PHE A 83 0.96 -0.48 7.55
CA PHE A 83 0.41 -1.62 8.25
C PHE A 83 0.21 -2.81 7.30
N ASN A 84 0.39 -4.03 7.80
CA ASN A 84 0.01 -5.24 7.06
C ASN A 84 -1.50 -5.55 7.23
N SER A 85 -1.96 -6.67 6.67
CA SER A 85 -3.37 -7.11 6.77
C SER A 85 -3.83 -7.51 8.18
N GLN A 86 -2.90 -7.58 9.14
CA GLN A 86 -3.16 -7.86 10.54
C GLN A 86 -3.06 -6.60 11.41
N ASP A 87 -3.06 -5.41 10.78
CA ASP A 87 -2.89 -4.10 11.42
C ASP A 87 -1.58 -3.94 12.20
N GLU A 88 -0.57 -4.75 11.91
CA GLU A 88 0.76 -4.60 12.49
C GLU A 88 1.56 -3.56 11.69
N GLN A 89 2.17 -2.61 12.39
CA GLN A 89 3.11 -1.68 11.76
C GLN A 89 4.30 -2.45 11.18
N ILE A 90 4.58 -2.23 9.89
CA ILE A 90 5.67 -2.88 9.16
C ILE A 90 6.70 -1.91 8.60
N ALA A 91 6.32 -0.64 8.38
CA ALA A 91 7.24 0.39 7.93
C ALA A 91 6.76 1.81 8.28
N THR A 92 7.68 2.76 8.18
CA THR A 92 7.39 4.20 8.23
C THR A 92 7.80 4.81 6.90
N HIS A 93 6.98 5.72 6.36
CA HIS A 93 7.22 6.44 5.12
C HIS A 93 7.39 7.95 5.38
N PHE A 94 8.47 8.52 4.85
CA PHE A 94 8.85 9.92 5.07
C PHE A 94 9.77 10.43 3.95
N LEU A 95 10.23 11.68 4.05
CA LEU A 95 11.26 12.24 3.18
C LEU A 95 12.62 12.21 3.90
N SER A 96 13.65 11.64 3.29
CA SER A 96 15.02 11.72 3.81
C SER A 96 16.07 11.79 2.71
N LEU A 97 17.30 12.18 3.08
CA LEU A 97 18.44 12.14 2.16
C LEU A 97 18.71 10.70 1.71
N ASN A 98 18.91 10.52 0.41
CA ASN A 98 19.30 9.24 -0.16
C ASN A 98 20.82 9.04 0.02
N PRO A 99 21.29 7.95 0.66
CA PRO A 99 22.71 7.67 0.81
C PRO A 99 23.43 7.46 -0.53
N GLU A 100 22.72 7.02 -1.57
CA GLU A 100 23.27 6.78 -2.91
C GLU A 100 23.25 8.02 -3.81
N GLU A 101 22.46 9.05 -3.46
CA GLU A 101 22.39 10.33 -4.16
C GLU A 101 22.64 11.51 -3.19
N PRO A 102 23.92 11.92 -3.02
CA PRO A 102 24.28 12.94 -2.03
C PRO A 102 23.49 14.24 -2.20
N ASN A 103 22.94 14.74 -1.08
CA ASN A 103 22.14 15.97 -0.99
C ASN A 103 20.79 15.93 -1.74
N VAL A 104 20.33 14.75 -2.18
CA VAL A 104 19.01 14.59 -2.79
C VAL A 104 18.07 13.92 -1.79
N ALA A 105 16.98 14.60 -1.45
CA ALA A 105 15.93 14.02 -0.63
C ALA A 105 14.98 13.19 -1.51
N ARG A 106 14.68 11.96 -1.08
CA ARG A 106 13.77 11.04 -1.78
C ARG A 106 12.66 10.58 -0.84
N ALA A 107 11.60 10.06 -1.45
CA ALA A 107 10.57 9.33 -0.73
C ALA A 107 11.21 8.06 -0.16
N THR A 108 11.07 7.85 1.16
CA THR A 108 11.78 6.81 1.90
C THR A 108 10.80 5.92 2.63
N TRP A 109 11.07 4.62 2.64
CA TRP A 109 10.40 3.66 3.50
C TRP A 109 11.44 2.96 4.35
N GLN A 110 11.23 2.93 5.66
CA GLN A 110 12.08 2.22 6.60
C GLN A 110 11.27 1.15 7.32
N SER A 111 11.78 -0.07 7.30
CA SER A 111 11.19 -1.24 7.93
C SER A 111 11.18 -1.09 9.45
N SER A 112 10.02 -1.34 10.06
CA SER A 112 9.88 -1.31 11.52
C SER A 112 10.40 -2.58 12.20
N ARG A 113 10.75 -3.62 11.42
CA ARG A 113 11.18 -4.93 11.96
C ARG A 113 12.68 -5.12 11.89
N ASP A 114 13.30 -4.69 10.79
CA ASP A 114 14.72 -4.92 10.53
C ASP A 114 15.49 -3.66 10.18
N THR A 115 14.87 -2.48 10.23
CA THR A 115 15.49 -1.18 9.89
C THR A 115 16.03 -1.04 8.47
N SER A 116 15.86 -2.04 7.60
CA SER A 116 16.18 -1.90 6.16
C SER A 116 15.36 -0.76 5.55
N ALA A 117 15.92 -0.08 4.57
CA ALA A 117 15.27 1.07 3.95
C ALA A 117 15.38 1.05 2.41
N VAL A 118 14.42 1.74 1.79
CA VAL A 118 14.39 1.99 0.34
C VAL A 118 14.04 3.45 0.10
N TRP A 119 14.75 4.06 -0.86
CA TRP A 119 14.48 5.39 -1.40
C TRP A 119 14.00 5.24 -2.84
N ALA A 120 12.92 5.94 -3.19
CA ALA A 120 12.35 5.86 -4.52
C ALA A 120 11.99 7.25 -5.08
N VAL A 121 11.93 7.33 -6.41
CA VAL A 121 11.48 8.50 -7.16
C VAL A 121 10.25 8.13 -7.98
N ALA A 122 9.27 9.02 -8.06
CA ALA A 122 8.12 8.83 -8.93
C ALA A 122 8.56 8.96 -10.40
N ILE A 123 8.30 7.91 -11.19
CA ILE A 123 8.60 7.87 -12.63
C ILE A 123 7.32 7.98 -13.48
N ALA A 124 6.17 7.71 -12.89
CA ALA A 124 4.87 7.98 -13.47
C ALA A 124 3.86 8.38 -12.41
N SER A 125 2.82 9.12 -12.83
CA SER A 125 1.72 9.53 -11.97
C SER A 125 0.40 9.46 -12.73
N SER A 126 -0.70 9.22 -12.01
CA SER A 126 -2.04 9.27 -12.58
C SER A 126 -3.01 9.98 -11.62
N THR A 127 -3.90 10.78 -12.20
CA THR A 127 -5.10 11.34 -11.58
C THR A 127 -6.34 10.96 -12.38
N ASP A 128 -6.27 9.84 -13.09
CA ASP A 128 -7.37 9.31 -13.90
C ASP A 128 -8.59 9.07 -12.99
N PRO A 129 -9.75 9.70 -13.27
CA PRO A 129 -10.95 9.58 -12.43
C PRO A 129 -11.52 8.16 -12.40
N ASP A 130 -11.16 7.27 -13.33
CA ASP A 130 -11.57 5.86 -13.29
C ASP A 130 -10.85 5.08 -12.16
N TYR A 131 -9.76 5.64 -11.62
CA TYR A 131 -8.92 4.99 -10.60
C TYR A 131 -8.74 5.85 -9.34
N VAL A 132 -8.63 7.18 -9.49
CA VAL A 132 -8.23 8.10 -8.43
C VAL A 132 -9.41 8.96 -8.00
N GLU A 133 -9.74 8.91 -6.71
CA GLU A 133 -10.82 9.71 -6.16
C GLU A 133 -10.56 11.22 -6.26
N ALA A 134 -11.62 11.99 -6.48
CA ALA A 134 -11.53 13.44 -6.52
C ALA A 134 -11.02 13.99 -5.17
N GLY A 135 -9.97 14.81 -5.20
CA GLY A 135 -9.35 15.36 -3.99
C GLY A 135 -8.33 14.43 -3.31
N ALA A 136 -8.07 13.26 -3.89
CA ALA A 136 -6.95 12.41 -3.48
C ALA A 136 -5.65 12.80 -4.20
N VAL A 137 -4.50 12.54 -3.55
CA VAL A 137 -3.19 12.66 -4.20
C VAL A 137 -3.06 11.65 -5.35
N PRO A 138 -2.23 11.94 -6.37
CA PRO A 138 -2.07 11.04 -7.51
C PRO A 138 -1.62 9.63 -7.10
N TRP A 139 -2.08 8.63 -7.84
CA TRP A 139 -1.42 7.32 -7.83
C TRP A 139 -0.07 7.44 -8.50
N LEU A 140 0.91 6.66 -8.04
CA LEU A 140 2.29 6.74 -8.51
C LEU A 140 2.84 5.37 -8.83
N LEU A 141 3.69 5.32 -9.84
CA LEU A 141 4.72 4.31 -9.98
C LEU A 141 6.04 4.94 -9.59
N LEU A 142 6.74 4.33 -8.64
CA LEU A 142 8.04 4.76 -8.16
C LEU A 142 9.09 3.71 -8.45
N GLU A 143 10.27 4.16 -8.84
CA GLU A 143 11.47 3.36 -9.07
C GLU A 143 12.46 3.57 -7.93
N THR A 144 13.06 2.48 -7.45
CA THR A 144 14.09 2.53 -6.42
C THR A 144 15.34 3.23 -6.95
N VAL A 145 15.85 4.18 -6.16
CA VAL A 145 17.09 4.93 -6.43
C VAL A 145 18.08 4.85 -5.28
N GLY A 146 17.77 4.07 -4.25
CA GLY A 146 18.71 3.75 -3.19
C GLY A 146 18.14 2.74 -2.20
N THR A 147 19.01 1.97 -1.55
CA THR A 147 18.64 0.96 -0.57
C THR A 147 19.63 0.92 0.59
N GLU A 148 19.15 0.45 1.74
CA GLU A 148 20.00 0.21 2.91
C GLU A 148 19.60 -1.11 3.55
N GLU A 149 20.56 -2.02 3.71
CA GLU A 149 20.36 -3.27 4.43
C GLU A 149 20.38 -3.06 5.95
N SER A 150 19.73 -3.94 6.70
CA SER A 150 19.84 -3.95 8.15
C SER A 150 21.27 -4.27 8.60
N PRO A 151 21.77 -3.63 9.67
CA PRO A 151 22.97 -4.09 10.37
C PRO A 151 22.86 -5.52 10.93
N THR A 152 21.62 -6.03 11.04
CA THR A 152 21.30 -7.35 11.66
C THR A 152 20.82 -8.39 10.63
N TRP A 153 21.20 -8.25 9.36
CA TRP A 153 20.94 -9.19 8.25
C TRP A 153 19.53 -9.19 7.65
N GLY A 154 18.63 -8.30 8.10
CA GLY A 154 17.36 -8.08 7.42
C GLY A 154 17.51 -7.30 6.11
N ARG A 155 16.82 -7.77 5.06
CA ARG A 155 16.88 -7.24 3.70
C ARG A 155 15.50 -6.94 3.12
N LYS A 156 14.48 -6.88 3.97
CA LYS A 156 13.10 -6.95 3.49
C LYS A 156 12.77 -5.83 2.51
N LEU A 157 13.18 -4.59 2.79
CA LEU A 157 12.93 -3.47 1.87
C LEU A 157 14.06 -3.22 0.87
N SER A 158 15.28 -3.68 1.13
CA SER A 158 16.42 -3.47 0.23
C SER A 158 16.35 -4.27 -1.07
N GLU A 159 15.46 -5.27 -1.16
CA GLU A 159 15.17 -5.98 -2.42
C GLU A 159 14.16 -5.25 -3.33
N THR A 160 13.64 -4.10 -2.90
CA THR A 160 12.61 -3.37 -3.66
C THR A 160 13.19 -2.77 -4.93
N THR A 161 12.56 -3.02 -6.08
CA THR A 161 12.88 -2.37 -7.35
C THR A 161 11.86 -1.32 -7.77
N TYR A 162 10.58 -1.59 -7.53
CA TYR A 162 9.48 -0.66 -7.80
C TYR A 162 8.49 -0.63 -6.65
N ILE A 163 7.82 0.51 -6.51
CA ILE A 163 6.73 0.70 -5.56
C ILE A 163 5.56 1.32 -6.31
N GLN A 164 4.38 0.74 -6.20
CA GLN A 164 3.15 1.41 -6.59
C GLN A 164 2.50 2.05 -5.36
N ARG A 165 2.06 3.30 -5.49
CA ARG A 165 1.14 3.96 -4.54
C ARG A 165 -0.23 4.05 -5.19
N VAL A 166 -1.20 3.36 -4.62
CA VAL A 166 -2.54 3.17 -5.18
C VAL A 166 -3.60 3.34 -4.09
N HIS A 167 -4.88 3.33 -4.47
CA HIS A 167 -6.01 3.55 -3.55
C HIS A 167 -5.82 4.76 -2.63
N THR A 168 -5.37 5.87 -3.19
CA THR A 168 -5.15 7.08 -2.42
C THR A 168 -6.47 7.73 -2.02
N GLU A 169 -6.52 8.25 -0.79
CA GLU A 169 -7.61 9.08 -0.28
C GLU A 169 -7.01 10.34 0.34
N GLY A 170 -7.56 11.51 0.02
CA GLY A 170 -7.10 12.79 0.57
C GLY A 170 -5.65 13.18 0.24
N GLY A 171 -5.03 13.98 1.10
CA GLY A 171 -3.65 14.45 0.96
C GLY A 171 -3.43 15.65 0.03
N VAL A 172 -4.47 16.12 -0.68
CA VAL A 172 -4.40 17.33 -1.50
C VAL A 172 -4.58 18.57 -0.62
N ALA A 173 -3.64 19.51 -0.72
CA ALA A 173 -3.74 20.78 -0.01
C ALA A 173 -4.96 21.60 -0.51
N PRO A 174 -5.68 22.32 0.37
CA PRO A 174 -6.73 23.22 -0.04
C PRO A 174 -6.23 24.25 -1.06
N ALA A 175 -7.07 24.55 -2.05
CA ALA A 175 -6.79 25.64 -2.99
C ALA A 175 -6.79 27.00 -2.29
N GLY A 176 -6.07 27.96 -2.88
CA GLY A 176 -6.02 29.34 -2.39
C GLY A 176 -4.70 29.71 -1.71
N ASP A 177 -4.73 30.85 -1.02
CA ASP A 177 -3.58 31.39 -0.30
C ASP A 177 -3.50 30.80 1.10
N CYS A 178 -2.27 30.52 1.53
CA CYS A 178 -1.97 30.12 2.89
C CYS A 178 -1.76 31.36 3.79
N PRO A 179 -1.99 31.24 5.11
CA PRO A 179 -2.23 32.42 5.96
C PRO A 179 -0.98 33.28 6.22
N ALA A 180 0.20 32.66 6.28
CA ALA A 180 1.46 33.34 6.54
C ALA A 180 2.65 32.45 6.18
N VAL A 181 3.75 33.05 5.73
CA VAL A 181 5.01 32.34 5.44
C VAL A 181 5.43 31.50 6.64
N GLY A 182 5.80 30.24 6.40
CA GLY A 182 6.21 29.29 7.44
C GLY A 182 5.06 28.57 8.14
N ALA A 183 3.80 28.96 7.91
CA ALA A 183 2.66 28.17 8.36
C ALA A 183 2.77 26.73 7.81
N ARG A 184 2.43 25.74 8.65
CA ARG A 184 2.45 24.33 8.30
C ARG A 184 1.04 23.80 8.17
N LEU A 185 0.83 22.92 7.21
CA LEU A 185 -0.41 22.19 7.03
C LEU A 185 -0.09 20.70 6.86
N PHE A 186 -0.73 19.87 7.67
CA PHE A 186 -0.61 18.42 7.64
C PHE A 186 -1.91 17.86 7.07
N VAL A 187 -1.93 17.55 5.77
CA VAL A 187 -3.15 17.10 5.10
C VAL A 187 -3.28 15.59 5.27
N PRO A 188 -4.32 15.08 5.95
CA PRO A 188 -4.49 13.63 6.13
C PRO A 188 -4.58 12.91 4.79
N TYR A 189 -3.94 11.74 4.68
CA TYR A 189 -4.06 10.86 3.52
C TYR A 189 -4.01 9.38 3.92
N ARG A 190 -4.60 8.55 3.06
CA ARG A 190 -4.45 7.09 3.06
C ARG A 190 -3.97 6.63 1.69
N ALA A 191 -3.30 5.49 1.64
CA ALA A 191 -2.90 4.83 0.39
C ALA A 191 -2.54 3.38 0.66
N ASP A 192 -2.58 2.56 -0.38
CA ASP A 192 -1.91 1.26 -0.38
C ASP A 192 -0.58 1.37 -1.11
N TYR A 193 0.43 0.67 -0.58
CA TYR A 193 1.74 0.52 -1.19
C TYR A 193 1.99 -0.94 -1.56
N VAL A 194 2.31 -1.17 -2.83
CA VAL A 194 2.72 -2.49 -3.33
C VAL A 194 4.20 -2.43 -3.69
N PHE A 195 5.01 -3.21 -2.99
CA PHE A 195 6.45 -3.30 -3.23
C PHE A 195 6.75 -4.49 -4.13
N TYR A 196 7.60 -4.24 -5.12
CA TYR A 196 8.02 -5.20 -6.12
C TYR A 196 9.51 -5.47 -6.01
N ARG A 197 9.91 -6.67 -6.41
CA ARG A 197 11.30 -7.09 -6.57
C ARG A 197 11.46 -7.89 -7.85
N GLU A 198 12.69 -8.12 -8.28
CA GLU A 198 12.99 -9.03 -9.39
C GLU A 198 12.46 -10.46 -9.10
N ARG A 199 12.12 -11.18 -10.18
CA ARG A 199 11.60 -12.56 -10.11
C ARG A 199 12.66 -13.60 -9.76
#